data_AF-A0A925BDM6-F1
#
_entry.id   AF-A0A925BDM6-F1
#
_cell.length_a   1.000
_cell.length_b   1.000
_cell.length_c   1.000
_cell.angle_alpha   90.00
_cell.angle_beta   90.00
_cell.angle_gamma   90.00
#
_symmetry.space_group_name_H-M   'P 1'
#
loop_
_entity.id
_entity.type
_entity.pdbx_description
1 polymer ?
#
loop_
_entity_poly.entity_id
_entity_poly.type
_entity_poly.pdbx_seq_one_letter_code
_entity_poly.pdbx_strand_id
1 'polypeptide(L)'
;MPKLPPKIALYPMTFYTALTISTTSTILLALANVSQAQTGQLPQVPQIPPRGSSKSEGTELAVAIKAFNARSVGDPIGKRQSPLTGEEVVAAIRLMDRKDHPLAPDTILRSLERIAHTNKLPAGVAFEALTSLDPGGDFVFDTWYVRINLPKEDGGTYSFPVRSSTVRSRPVAEVARDLEAQLQTMPQFPGRYRLEDRLRLLKKRALLAARR
;
A
#
# COMPACT_ATOMS: atom_id res chain seq x y z
N MET A 1 2.88 43.05 -10.81
CA MET A 1 2.86 41.84 -9.96
C MET A 1 2.58 40.63 -10.84
N PRO A 2 3.49 39.63 -10.93
CA PRO A 2 3.23 38.43 -11.72
C PRO A 2 2.15 37.58 -11.05
N LYS A 3 1.14 37.17 -11.84
CA LYS A 3 0.09 36.24 -11.40
C LYS A 3 0.72 34.87 -11.15
N LEU A 4 0.59 34.36 -9.92
CA LEU A 4 0.95 32.98 -9.58
C LEU A 4 0.12 32.00 -10.45
N PRO A 5 0.73 30.92 -10.96
CA PRO A 5 -0.01 29.90 -11.70
C PRO A 5 -1.03 29.18 -10.78
N PRO A 6 -2.16 28.72 -11.34
CA PRO A 6 -3.19 28.03 -10.58
C PRO A 6 -2.65 26.73 -9.96
N LYS A 7 -3.02 26.48 -8.70
CA LYS A 7 -2.74 25.21 -8.01
C LYS A 7 -3.33 24.06 -8.83
N ILE A 8 -2.48 23.15 -9.29
CA ILE A 8 -2.91 21.91 -9.96
C ILE A 8 -3.63 21.07 -8.91
N ALA A 9 -4.96 21.05 -8.97
CA ALA A 9 -5.77 20.13 -8.18
C ALA A 9 -5.44 18.71 -8.64
N LEU A 10 -4.76 17.94 -7.77
CA LEU A 10 -4.56 16.50 -7.96
C LEU A 10 -5.94 15.84 -7.83
N TYR A 11 -6.60 15.64 -8.97
CA TYR A 11 -7.85 14.88 -9.05
C TYR A 11 -7.66 13.47 -8.45
N PRO A 12 -8.75 12.86 -7.92
CA PRO A 12 -8.73 11.47 -7.50
C PRO A 12 -8.52 10.58 -8.72
N MET A 13 -7.24 10.33 -9.03
CA MET A 13 -6.84 9.38 -10.06
C MET A 13 -7.28 7.99 -9.62
N THR A 14 -7.99 7.29 -10.49
CA THR A 14 -8.28 5.87 -10.35
C THR A 14 -6.96 5.10 -10.46
N PHE A 15 -6.33 4.86 -9.31
CA PHE A 15 -5.16 4.02 -9.22
C PHE A 15 -5.58 2.57 -9.53
N TYR A 16 -5.18 2.06 -10.69
CA TYR A 16 -5.14 0.61 -10.89
C TYR A 16 -4.13 0.06 -9.88
N THR A 17 -4.61 -0.68 -8.88
CA THR A 17 -3.77 -1.41 -7.94
C THR A 17 -2.99 -2.47 -8.71
N ALA A 18 -1.76 -2.14 -9.08
CA ALA A 18 -0.80 -3.16 -9.47
C ALA A 18 -0.55 -4.01 -8.22
N LEU A 19 -1.04 -5.25 -8.25
CA LEU A 19 -0.84 -6.23 -7.21
C LEU A 19 0.67 -6.48 -7.07
N THR A 20 1.30 -5.91 -6.05
CA THR A 20 2.68 -6.26 -5.69
C THR A 20 2.65 -7.65 -5.07
N ILE A 21 3.11 -8.65 -5.83
CA ILE A 21 3.33 -10.00 -5.31
C ILE A 21 4.52 -9.91 -4.35
N SER A 22 4.23 -9.74 -3.07
CA SER A 22 5.20 -9.89 -1.99
C SER A 22 5.58 -11.37 -1.89
N THR A 23 6.80 -11.72 -2.30
CA THR A 23 7.35 -13.06 -2.17
C THR A 23 7.71 -13.32 -0.71
N THR A 24 6.79 -13.91 0.06
CA THR A 24 7.13 -14.43 1.40
C THR A 24 7.92 -15.72 1.25
N SER A 25 9.24 -15.64 1.47
CA SER A 25 10.11 -16.80 1.64
C SER A 25 10.02 -17.35 3.06
N THR A 26 9.93 -18.67 3.09
CA THR A 26 9.78 -19.65 4.16
C THR A 26 10.75 -19.48 5.32
N ILE A 27 10.24 -19.44 6.56
CA ILE A 27 10.97 -19.85 7.76
C ILE A 27 10.20 -21.02 8.35
N LEU A 28 10.80 -22.21 8.31
CA LEU A 28 10.32 -23.40 9.01
C LEU A 28 11.53 -24.03 9.70
N LEU A 29 11.70 -23.73 10.98
CA LEU A 29 12.69 -24.36 11.85
C LEU A 29 11.96 -25.10 12.96
N ALA A 30 12.19 -26.41 12.98
CA ALA A 30 12.22 -27.33 14.11
C ALA A 30 11.19 -27.18 15.25
N LEU A 31 10.33 -28.20 15.39
CA LEU A 31 10.03 -28.73 16.73
C LEU A 31 10.10 -30.26 16.72
N ALA A 32 10.83 -30.74 17.71
CA ALA A 32 11.26 -32.10 17.93
C ALA A 32 10.17 -32.98 18.55
N ASN A 33 10.40 -34.27 18.39
CA ASN A 33 9.77 -35.40 19.08
C ASN A 33 9.42 -35.12 20.55
N VAL A 34 8.15 -35.30 20.91
CA VAL A 34 7.75 -35.76 22.24
C VAL A 34 6.78 -36.92 22.05
N SER A 35 7.19 -38.05 22.62
CA SER A 35 6.56 -39.36 22.57
C SER A 35 5.79 -39.61 23.87
N GLN A 36 4.72 -40.39 23.73
CA GLN A 36 3.99 -41.19 24.72
C GLN A 36 2.82 -40.57 25.53
N ALA A 37 1.62 -41.02 25.10
CA ALA A 37 0.61 -41.75 25.86
C ALA A 37 0.02 -41.16 27.15
N GLN A 38 -1.28 -40.86 27.12
CA GLN A 38 -2.22 -41.30 28.17
C GLN A 38 -3.66 -41.38 27.66
N THR A 39 -4.29 -42.45 28.12
CA THR A 39 -5.63 -42.99 27.96
C THR A 39 -6.78 -42.06 28.37
N GLY A 40 -7.87 -42.10 27.61
CA GLY A 40 -9.23 -42.17 28.16
C GLY A 40 -9.78 -40.94 28.90
N GLN A 41 -10.08 -39.87 28.18
CA GLN A 41 -11.10 -38.89 28.60
C GLN A 41 -11.60 -38.12 27.37
N LEU A 42 -12.92 -38.12 27.15
CA LEU A 42 -13.54 -37.31 26.10
C LEU A 42 -13.17 -35.84 26.35
N PRO A 43 -12.62 -35.12 25.35
CA PRO A 43 -12.22 -33.74 25.52
C PRO A 43 -13.46 -32.91 25.82
N GLN A 44 -13.50 -32.32 27.01
CA GLN A 44 -14.44 -31.23 27.28
C GLN A 44 -14.15 -30.14 26.25
N VAL A 45 -15.16 -29.81 25.44
CA VAL A 45 -15.08 -28.70 24.49
C VAL A 45 -14.68 -27.46 25.30
N PRO A 46 -13.51 -26.85 25.04
CA PRO A 46 -13.11 -25.63 25.73
C PRO A 46 -14.22 -24.61 25.51
N GLN A 47 -14.87 -24.18 26.58
CA GLN A 47 -15.76 -23.04 26.51
C GLN A 47 -14.90 -21.87 26.04
N ILE A 48 -15.10 -21.45 24.79
CA ILE A 48 -14.48 -20.25 24.25
C ILE A 48 -14.99 -19.12 25.15
N PRO A 49 -14.13 -18.45 25.94
CA PRO A 49 -14.58 -17.29 26.68
C PRO A 49 -15.20 -16.31 25.69
N PRO A 50 -16.32 -15.63 26.03
CA PRO A 50 -16.87 -14.60 25.16
C PRO A 50 -15.71 -13.70 24.76
N ARG A 51 -15.51 -13.54 23.44
CA ARG A 51 -14.44 -12.75 22.85
C ARG A 51 -14.57 -11.33 23.39
N GLY A 52 -13.96 -11.11 24.54
CA GLY A 52 -13.89 -9.83 25.20
C GLY A 52 -13.29 -8.90 24.17
N SER A 53 -14.06 -7.90 23.79
CA SER A 53 -13.58 -6.72 23.10
C SER A 53 -12.60 -5.99 24.02
N SER A 54 -11.43 -6.59 24.26
CA SER A 54 -10.27 -5.81 24.70
C SER A 54 -10.05 -4.84 23.56
N LYS A 55 -10.42 -3.58 23.78
CA LYS A 55 -9.95 -2.44 23.00
C LYS A 55 -8.44 -2.66 22.88
N SER A 56 -7.98 -3.24 21.77
CA SER A 56 -6.57 -3.44 21.56
C SER A 56 -5.99 -2.03 21.55
N GLU A 57 -5.22 -1.70 22.57
CA GLU A 57 -4.45 -0.47 22.58
C GLU A 57 -3.68 -0.47 21.26
N GLY A 58 -3.99 0.49 20.38
CA GLY A 58 -3.48 0.51 19.02
C GLY A 58 -1.95 0.40 18.97
N THR A 59 -1.40 -0.08 17.86
CA THR A 59 0.04 -0.22 17.68
C THR A 59 0.72 1.13 17.76
N GLU A 60 1.82 1.24 18.51
CA GLU A 60 2.63 2.46 18.54
C GLU A 60 3.07 2.88 17.12
N LEU A 61 2.89 4.15 16.78
CA LEU A 61 3.18 4.70 15.45
C LEU A 61 4.63 4.43 15.05
N ALA A 62 5.57 4.61 15.98
CA ALA A 62 6.98 4.34 15.76
C ALA A 62 7.27 2.87 15.39
N VAL A 63 6.55 1.92 15.99
CA VAL A 63 6.71 0.48 15.71
C VAL A 63 6.21 0.17 14.30
N ALA A 64 5.05 0.69 13.91
CA ALA A 64 4.51 0.49 12.58
C ALA A 64 5.38 1.13 11.49
N ILE A 65 5.93 2.32 11.74
CA ILE A 65 6.88 2.99 10.84
C ILE A 65 8.16 2.18 10.70
N LYS A 66 8.72 1.67 11.81
CA LYS A 66 9.90 0.81 11.78
C LYS A 66 9.64 -0.45 10.93
N ALA A 67 8.49 -1.09 11.11
CA ALA A 67 8.10 -2.25 10.33
C ALA A 67 7.92 -1.92 8.83
N PHE A 68 7.32 -0.77 8.51
CA PHE A 68 7.20 -0.29 7.13
C PHE A 68 8.57 -0.05 6.49
N ASN A 69 9.45 0.70 7.16
CA ASN A 69 10.79 1.01 6.67
C ASN A 69 11.63 -0.25 6.44
N ALA A 70 11.52 -1.25 7.33
CA ALA A 70 12.21 -2.54 7.15
C ALA A 70 11.76 -3.28 5.87
N ARG A 71 10.46 -3.27 5.55
CA ARG A 71 9.95 -3.85 4.30
C ARG A 71 10.43 -3.07 3.07
N SER A 72 10.50 -1.74 3.16
CA SER A 72 10.91 -0.86 2.06
C SER A 72 12.35 -1.08 1.59
N VAL A 73 13.23 -1.66 2.42
CA VAL A 73 14.61 -2.01 2.04
C VAL A 73 14.64 -3.08 0.93
N GLY A 74 13.65 -3.96 0.87
CA GLY A 74 13.53 -4.98 -0.18
C GLY A 74 12.98 -4.43 -1.50
N ASP A 75 12.37 -3.24 -1.49
CA ASP A 75 11.74 -2.66 -2.67
C ASP A 75 12.79 -1.98 -3.58
N PRO A 76 12.80 -2.25 -4.90
CA PRO A 76 13.77 -1.66 -5.81
C PRO A 76 13.77 -0.12 -5.83
N ILE A 77 12.62 0.52 -5.60
CA ILE A 77 12.49 1.98 -5.51
C ILE A 77 12.63 2.42 -4.06
N GLY A 78 11.93 1.75 -3.13
CA GLY A 78 11.88 2.08 -1.71
C GLY A 78 13.25 2.12 -1.02
N LYS A 79 14.17 1.22 -1.38
CA LYS A 79 15.53 1.18 -0.81
C LYS A 79 16.37 2.44 -1.06
N ARG A 80 15.99 3.25 -2.05
CA ARG A 80 16.66 4.53 -2.38
C ARG A 80 15.96 5.74 -1.74
N GLN A 81 14.87 5.52 -1.02
CA GLN A 81 14.07 6.59 -0.42
C GLN A 81 14.46 6.76 1.04
N SER A 82 14.40 8.00 1.53
CA SER A 82 14.60 8.27 2.96
C SER A 82 13.58 7.49 3.79
N PRO A 83 13.95 6.95 4.97
CA PRO A 83 13.00 6.33 5.87
C PRO A 83 11.83 7.26 6.20
N LEU A 84 10.64 6.70 6.37
CA LEU A 84 9.49 7.43 6.89
C LEU A 84 9.71 7.75 8.38
N THR A 85 9.32 8.94 8.84
CA THR A 85 9.46 9.35 10.24
C THR A 85 8.10 9.60 10.90
N GLY A 86 8.06 9.50 12.23
CA GLY A 86 6.84 9.80 12.99
C GLY A 86 6.39 11.25 12.84
N GLU A 87 7.34 12.18 12.89
CA GLU A 87 7.09 13.62 12.72
C GLU A 87 6.47 13.93 11.37
N GLU A 88 6.96 13.32 10.29
CA GLU A 88 6.39 13.50 8.97
C GLU A 88 4.96 13.00 8.87
N VAL A 89 4.66 11.82 9.45
CA VAL A 89 3.29 11.29 9.46
C VAL A 89 2.36 12.23 10.22
N VAL A 90 2.77 12.69 11.40
CA VAL A 90 1.98 13.63 12.22
C VAL A 90 1.80 14.96 11.51
N ALA A 91 2.85 15.48 10.86
CA ALA A 91 2.80 16.72 10.10
C ALA A 91 1.85 16.60 8.89
N ALA A 92 1.92 15.50 8.14
CA ALA A 92 1.03 15.24 7.02
C ALA A 92 -0.45 15.23 7.46
N ILE A 93 -0.75 14.54 8.57
CA ILE A 93 -2.10 14.52 9.15
C ILE A 93 -2.54 15.92 9.60
N ARG A 94 -1.68 16.69 10.27
CA ARG A 94 -2.03 18.04 10.76
C ARG A 94 -2.16 19.06 9.64
N LEU A 95 -1.48 18.85 8.51
CA LEU A 95 -1.57 19.69 7.32
C LEU A 95 -2.81 19.39 6.47
N MET A 96 -3.53 18.31 6.77
CA MET A 96 -4.72 17.90 6.03
C MET A 96 -5.77 19.02 6.02
N ASP A 97 -6.14 19.49 4.82
CA ASP A 97 -7.32 20.33 4.63
C ASP A 97 -8.52 19.43 4.29
N ARG A 98 -9.60 19.55 5.08
CA ARG A 98 -10.84 18.80 4.86
C ARG A 98 -11.42 19.01 3.46
N LYS A 99 -11.17 20.17 2.83
CA LYS A 99 -11.63 20.47 1.47
C LYS A 99 -10.99 19.59 0.41
N ASP A 100 -9.77 19.09 0.66
CA ASP A 100 -9.07 18.16 -0.23
C ASP A 100 -9.55 16.71 -0.05
N HIS A 101 -10.40 16.48 0.96
CA HIS A 101 -10.91 15.16 1.33
C HIS A 101 -12.45 15.13 1.50
N PRO A 102 -13.22 15.59 0.49
CA PRO A 102 -14.68 15.74 0.61
C PRO A 102 -15.43 14.41 0.82
N LEU A 103 -14.81 13.28 0.46
CA LEU A 103 -15.38 11.94 0.59
C LEU A 103 -14.94 11.21 1.86
N ALA A 104 -14.14 11.84 2.72
CA ALA A 104 -13.71 11.23 3.98
C ALA A 104 -14.85 11.29 5.01
N PRO A 105 -15.33 10.14 5.52
CA PRO A 105 -16.27 10.13 6.64
C PRO A 105 -15.65 10.80 7.88
N ASP A 106 -16.46 11.45 8.71
CA ASP A 106 -15.98 12.08 9.94
C ASP A 106 -15.26 11.10 10.87
N THR A 107 -15.64 9.81 10.85
CA THR A 107 -14.98 8.75 11.61
C THR A 107 -13.53 8.56 11.19
N ILE A 108 -13.25 8.64 9.89
CA ILE A 108 -11.89 8.58 9.33
C ILE A 108 -11.09 9.81 9.72
N LEU A 109 -11.67 11.01 9.59
CA LEU A 109 -10.99 12.26 9.95
C LEU A 109 -10.60 12.28 11.43
N ARG A 110 -11.54 11.92 12.32
CA ARG A 110 -11.26 11.78 13.75
C ARG A 110 -10.21 10.70 14.05
N SER A 111 -10.17 9.63 13.26
CA SER A 111 -9.15 8.58 13.41
C SER A 111 -7.76 9.10 13.08
N LEU A 112 -7.63 9.89 12.00
CA LEU A 112 -6.37 10.56 11.65
C LEU A 112 -5.94 11.54 12.74
N GLU A 113 -6.83 12.43 13.19
CA GLU A 113 -6.57 13.36 14.29
C GLU A 113 -6.10 12.65 15.57
N ARG A 114 -6.71 11.51 15.89
CA ARG A 114 -6.32 10.67 17.02
C ARG A 114 -4.90 10.13 16.86
N ILE A 115 -4.54 9.62 15.67
CA ILE A 115 -3.17 9.15 15.39
C ILE A 115 -2.16 10.29 15.65
N ALA A 116 -2.46 11.50 15.18
CA ALA A 116 -1.58 12.66 15.35
C ALA A 116 -1.48 13.19 16.80
N HIS A 117 -2.44 12.86 17.65
CA HIS A 117 -2.43 13.21 19.08
C HIS A 117 -1.77 12.13 19.94
N THR A 118 -2.09 10.87 19.70
CA THR A 118 -1.68 9.76 20.58
C THR A 118 -0.41 9.07 20.13
N ASN A 119 0.03 9.30 18.88
CA ASN A 119 1.08 8.50 18.22
C ASN A 119 0.76 6.99 18.24
N LYS A 120 -0.52 6.61 18.16
CA LYS A 120 -0.96 5.21 18.07
C LYS A 120 -1.83 4.99 16.84
N LEU A 121 -1.56 3.91 16.12
CA LEU A 121 -2.35 3.43 14.99
C LEU A 121 -3.46 2.51 15.49
N PRO A 122 -4.73 2.79 15.19
CA PRO A 122 -5.83 1.88 15.47
C PRO A 122 -5.64 0.51 14.80
N ALA A 123 -6.32 -0.51 15.33
CA ALA A 123 -6.33 -1.83 14.73
C ALA A 123 -6.80 -1.79 13.27
N GLY A 124 -6.14 -2.56 12.41
CA GLY A 124 -6.43 -2.61 10.97
C GLY A 124 -5.84 -1.46 10.13
N VAL A 125 -5.25 -0.44 10.78
CA VAL A 125 -4.57 0.64 10.05
C VAL A 125 -3.14 0.23 9.72
N ALA A 126 -2.71 0.47 8.48
CA ALA A 126 -1.36 0.13 8.01
C ALA A 126 -0.80 1.14 7.01
N PHE A 127 0.53 1.19 6.89
CA PHE A 127 1.22 1.91 5.83
C PHE A 127 1.36 1.05 4.58
N GLU A 128 1.14 1.67 3.42
CA GLU A 128 1.36 1.10 2.10
C GLU A 128 2.19 2.06 1.24
N ALA A 129 3.03 1.51 0.38
CA ALA A 129 3.74 2.27 -0.65
C ALA A 129 3.28 1.81 -2.04
N LEU A 130 2.92 2.76 -2.90
CA LEU A 130 2.73 2.53 -4.33
C LEU A 130 3.98 2.99 -5.07
N THR A 131 4.47 2.12 -5.96
CA THR A 131 5.74 2.33 -6.67
C THR A 131 5.59 2.73 -8.15
N SER A 132 4.35 2.73 -8.64
CA SER A 132 4.03 3.08 -10.02
C SER A 132 2.75 3.89 -10.08
N LEU A 133 2.75 4.91 -10.93
CA LEU A 133 1.58 5.71 -11.28
C LEU A 133 1.44 5.74 -12.80
N ASP A 134 0.30 5.26 -13.29
CA ASP A 134 -0.05 5.38 -14.70
C ASP A 134 -1.28 6.28 -14.87
N PRO A 135 -1.10 7.53 -15.33
CA PRO A 135 -2.20 8.46 -15.55
C PRO A 135 -2.99 8.18 -16.84
N GLY A 136 -2.59 7.20 -17.66
CA GLY A 136 -3.25 6.87 -18.93
C GLY A 136 -2.71 7.62 -20.16
N GLY A 137 -1.72 8.51 -19.98
CA GLY A 137 -1.09 9.31 -21.04
C GLY A 137 0.03 8.58 -21.81
N ASP A 138 1.05 9.31 -22.26
CA ASP A 138 2.17 8.76 -23.05
C ASP A 138 3.32 8.24 -22.17
N PHE A 139 3.24 8.47 -20.86
CA PHE A 139 4.23 8.08 -19.85
C PHE A 139 3.60 7.31 -18.69
N VAL A 140 4.40 6.43 -18.10
CA VAL A 140 4.18 5.83 -16.78
C VAL A 140 5.26 6.36 -15.84
N PHE A 141 4.91 6.60 -14.59
CA PHE A 141 5.81 7.18 -13.62
C PHE A 141 6.18 6.14 -12.56
N ASP A 142 7.47 5.98 -12.32
CA ASP A 142 7.97 5.31 -11.13
C ASP A 142 7.86 6.33 -9.99
N THR A 143 7.11 5.98 -8.96
CA THR A 143 6.81 6.86 -7.84
C THR A 143 7.18 6.19 -6.53
N TRP A 144 7.28 6.97 -5.46
CA TRP A 144 7.27 6.48 -4.10
C TRP A 144 6.14 7.22 -3.37
N TYR A 145 4.96 6.61 -3.40
CA TYR A 145 3.75 7.19 -2.84
C TYR A 145 3.34 6.41 -1.59
N VAL A 146 3.64 6.98 -0.43
CA VAL A 146 3.35 6.39 0.88
C VAL A 146 2.03 6.92 1.40
N ARG A 147 1.17 6.00 1.83
CA ARG A 147 -0.17 6.28 2.34
C ARG A 147 -0.50 5.48 3.59
N ILE A 148 -1.39 6.02 4.41
CA ILE A 148 -2.05 5.30 5.51
C ILE A 148 -3.36 4.75 4.97
N ASN A 149 -3.58 3.45 5.15
CA ASN A 149 -4.83 2.79 4.82
C ASN A 149 -5.64 2.60 6.10
N LEU A 150 -6.83 3.19 6.13
CA LEU A 150 -7.78 3.09 7.23
C LEU A 150 -8.98 2.25 6.77
N PRO A 151 -9.38 1.20 7.50
CA PRO A 151 -10.58 0.45 7.18
C PRO A 151 -11.81 1.35 7.33
N LYS A 152 -12.74 1.24 6.40
CA LYS A 152 -14.06 1.88 6.47
C LYS A 152 -15.07 0.89 7.06
N GLU A 153 -16.15 1.43 7.60
CA GLU A 153 -17.25 0.62 8.18
C GLU A 153 -17.99 -0.20 7.12
N ASP A 154 -18.00 0.25 5.86
CA ASP A 154 -18.60 -0.44 4.70
C ASP A 154 -17.75 -1.59 4.14
N GLY A 155 -16.64 -1.95 4.81
CA GLY A 155 -15.70 -2.97 4.37
C GLY A 155 -14.67 -2.46 3.35
N GLY A 156 -14.73 -1.18 2.97
CA GLY A 156 -13.74 -0.53 2.11
C GLY A 156 -12.49 -0.08 2.86
N THR A 157 -11.61 0.63 2.15
CA THR A 157 -10.44 1.29 2.74
C THR A 157 -10.41 2.75 2.31
N TYR A 158 -10.08 3.64 3.23
CA TYR A 158 -9.72 5.02 2.94
C TYR A 158 -8.21 5.17 2.96
N SER A 159 -7.66 5.78 1.91
CA SER A 159 -6.22 6.00 1.78
C SER A 159 -5.88 7.46 2.00
N PHE A 160 -5.08 7.76 3.02
CA PHE A 160 -4.58 9.10 3.32
C PHE A 160 -3.11 9.24 2.87
N PRO A 161 -2.77 10.17 1.97
CA PRO A 161 -1.38 10.38 1.55
C PRO A 161 -0.51 10.93 2.67
N VAL A 162 0.71 10.39 2.80
CA VAL A 162 1.73 10.92 3.72
C VAL A 162 2.87 11.56 2.94
N ARG A 163 3.41 10.82 1.95
CA ARG A 163 4.53 11.27 1.13
C ARG A 163 4.28 10.90 -0.31
N SER A 164 4.60 11.83 -1.22
CA SER A 164 4.64 11.57 -2.65
C SER A 164 5.98 12.03 -3.21
N SER A 165 6.67 11.13 -3.91
CA SER A 165 7.89 11.45 -4.64
C SER A 165 7.83 10.82 -6.03
N THR A 166 8.03 11.63 -7.07
CA THR A 166 8.18 11.13 -8.45
C THR A 166 9.65 10.86 -8.69
N VAL A 167 9.98 9.62 -9.06
CA VAL A 167 11.36 9.16 -9.20
C VAL A 167 11.82 9.25 -10.65
N ARG A 168 11.02 8.71 -11.57
CA ARG A 168 11.35 8.66 -12.99
C ARG A 168 10.06 8.63 -13.82
N SER A 169 10.09 9.20 -15.01
CA SER A 169 9.10 8.94 -16.06
C SER A 169 9.66 7.96 -17.09
N ARG A 170 8.82 7.03 -17.55
CA ARG A 170 9.14 6.06 -18.58
C ARG A 170 8.12 6.17 -19.72
N PRO A 171 8.55 6.23 -20.99
CA PRO A 171 7.63 6.15 -22.12
C PRO A 171 6.82 4.86 -22.05
N VAL A 172 5.54 4.92 -22.41
CA VAL A 172 4.67 3.73 -22.43
C VAL A 172 5.23 2.59 -23.29
N ALA A 173 5.96 2.91 -24.36
CA ALA A 173 6.64 1.92 -25.20
C ALA A 173 7.75 1.16 -24.45
N GLU A 174 8.53 1.84 -23.60
CA GLU A 174 9.55 1.20 -22.76
C GLU A 174 8.88 0.23 -21.77
N VAL A 175 7.86 0.69 -21.06
CA VAL A 175 7.13 -0.10 -20.07
C VAL A 175 6.48 -1.33 -20.70
N ALA A 176 5.95 -1.20 -21.92
CA ALA A 176 5.39 -2.32 -22.68
C ALA A 176 6.46 -3.39 -22.99
N ARG A 177 7.66 -2.98 -23.44
CA ARG A 177 8.77 -3.90 -23.72
C ARG A 177 9.23 -4.61 -22.46
N ASP A 178 9.40 -3.88 -21.36
CA ASP A 178 9.82 -4.45 -20.08
C ASP A 178 8.81 -5.50 -19.58
N LEU A 179 7.51 -5.17 -19.62
CA LEU A 179 6.44 -6.08 -19.20
C LEU A 179 6.34 -7.31 -20.10
N GLU A 180 6.57 -7.16 -21.40
CA GLU A 180 6.63 -8.28 -22.34
C GLU A 180 7.79 -9.22 -22.03
N ALA A 181 9.00 -8.69 -21.82
CA ALA A 181 10.16 -9.48 -21.42
C ALA A 181 9.94 -10.20 -20.07
N GLN A 182 9.30 -9.53 -19.12
CA GLN A 182 8.92 -10.12 -17.83
C GLN A 182 7.92 -11.28 -18.02
N LEU A 183 6.91 -11.12 -18.86
CA LEU A 183 5.92 -12.18 -19.13
C LEU A 183 6.49 -13.39 -19.86
N GLN A 184 7.58 -13.21 -20.62
CA GLN A 184 8.30 -14.32 -21.26
C GLN A 184 9.09 -15.16 -20.26
N THR A 185 9.63 -14.54 -19.22
CA THR A 185 10.44 -15.23 -18.20
C THR A 185 9.60 -15.77 -17.04
N MET A 186 8.36 -15.33 -16.90
CA MET A 186 7.47 -15.78 -15.82
C MET A 186 6.74 -17.09 -16.15
N PRO A 187 6.68 -18.05 -15.21
CA PRO A 187 5.84 -19.24 -15.35
C PRO A 187 4.36 -18.86 -15.44
N GLN A 188 3.50 -19.79 -15.87
CA GLN A 188 2.06 -19.59 -15.81
C GLN A 188 1.59 -19.53 -14.36
N PHE A 189 0.81 -18.51 -14.00
CA PHE A 189 0.25 -18.35 -12.65
C PHE A 189 -1.16 -17.74 -12.68
N PRO A 190 -2.01 -18.04 -11.68
CA PRO A 190 -3.33 -17.42 -11.58
C PRO A 190 -3.23 -15.90 -11.53
N GLY A 191 -3.86 -15.20 -12.47
CA GLY A 191 -3.81 -13.74 -12.57
C GLY A 191 -2.88 -13.19 -13.66
N ARG A 192 -2.10 -14.02 -14.35
CA ARG A 192 -1.27 -13.62 -15.50
C ARG A 192 -2.05 -12.82 -16.56
N TYR A 193 -3.30 -13.20 -16.82
CA TYR A 193 -4.18 -12.50 -17.77
C TYR A 193 -4.29 -10.99 -17.52
N ARG A 194 -4.20 -10.54 -16.25
CA ARG A 194 -4.24 -9.10 -15.92
C ARG A 194 -3.00 -8.37 -16.43
N LEU A 195 -1.84 -9.01 -16.37
CA LEU A 195 -0.59 -8.46 -16.91
C LEU A 195 -0.61 -8.48 -18.45
N GLU A 196 -1.20 -9.49 -19.06
CA GLU A 196 -1.37 -9.57 -20.52
C GLU A 196 -2.32 -8.50 -21.04
N ASP A 197 -3.46 -8.26 -20.35
CA ASP A 197 -4.38 -7.17 -20.66
C ASP A 197 -3.71 -5.80 -20.50
N ARG A 198 -2.92 -5.64 -19.43
CA ARG A 198 -2.10 -4.46 -19.20
C ARG A 198 -1.10 -4.25 -20.34
N LEU A 199 -0.40 -5.28 -20.77
CA LEU A 199 0.53 -5.22 -21.91
C LEU A 199 -0.20 -4.82 -23.20
N ARG A 200 -1.37 -5.40 -23.48
CA ARG A 200 -2.20 -5.05 -24.65
C ARG A 200 -2.57 -3.57 -24.63
N LEU A 201 -2.99 -3.04 -23.48
CA LEU A 201 -3.30 -1.62 -23.30
C LEU A 201 -2.08 -0.73 -23.54
N LEU A 202 -0.92 -1.06 -22.97
CA LEU A 202 0.30 -0.29 -23.13
C LEU A 202 0.78 -0.28 -24.58
N LYS A 203 0.75 -1.42 -25.28
CA LYS A 203 1.09 -1.51 -26.71
C LYS A 203 0.18 -0.64 -27.57
N LYS A 204 -1.14 -0.68 -27.31
CA LYS A 204 -2.11 0.18 -28.02
C LYS A 204 -1.78 1.67 -27.82
N ARG A 205 -1.49 2.08 -26.59
CA ARG A 205 -1.11 3.47 -26.26
C ARG A 205 0.21 3.88 -26.89
N ALA A 206 1.23 3.01 -26.88
CA ALA A 206 2.51 3.26 -27.53
C ALA A 206 2.33 3.52 -29.04
N LEU A 207 1.49 2.74 -29.71
CA LEU A 207 1.18 2.93 -31.14
C LEU A 207 0.46 4.25 -31.42
N LEU A 208 -0.44 4.69 -30.53
CA LEU A 208 -1.09 5.99 -30.65
C LEU A 208 -0.11 7.14 -30.42
N ALA A 209 0.78 7.02 -29.44
CA ALA A 209 1.79 8.03 -29.14
C ALA A 209 2.78 8.20 -30.30
N ALA A 210 3.17 7.13 -30.99
CA ALA A 210 4.07 7.18 -32.14
C ALA A 210 3.49 7.84 -33.40
N ARG A 211 2.17 8.14 -33.43
CA ARG A 211 1.49 8.80 -34.54
C ARG A 211 1.30 10.31 -34.35
N ARG A 212 1.66 10.84 -33.18
CA ARG A 212 1.62 12.27 -32.86
C ARG A 212 2.93 12.94 -33.26
#